data_AF-A0A4D6M5N6-F1
#
_entry.id   AF-A0A4D6M5N6-F1
#
_cell.length_a   1.000
_cell.length_b   1.000
_cell.length_c   1.000
_cell.angle_alpha   90.00
_cell.angle_beta   90.00
_cell.angle_gamma   90.00
#
_symmetry.space_group_name_H-M   'P 1'
#
loop_
_entity.id
_entity.type
_entity.pdbx_description
1 polymer ?
#
loop_
_entity_poly.entity_id
_entity_poly.type
_entity_poly.pdbx_seq_one_letter_code
_entity_poly.pdbx_strand_id
1 'polypeptide(L)'
;MLAAEKKLKLKQVEVDKLQARRKAESEEAADEISGLQQAVYTEHVKGFEKALRQAEFLYKEVSVTDCRFNVNLDIYDNKMLDVAEISKLKAVAEGEEAAQDEEGTLLTTPLHVGDDRASNEEEVGEEVEAEAVDGGNGAGEE
;
A
#
# COMPACT_ATOMS: atom_id res chain seq x y z
N MET A 1 -24.61 -55.40 1.71
CA MET A 1 -24.99 -54.08 2.27
C MET A 1 -24.26 -53.77 3.59
N LEU A 2 -24.43 -54.59 4.63
CA LEU A 2 -23.82 -54.38 5.98
C LEU A 2 -22.29 -54.22 6.03
N ALA A 3 -21.53 -54.96 5.21
CA ALA A 3 -20.07 -54.87 5.21
C ALA A 3 -19.55 -53.52 4.69
N ALA A 4 -20.22 -52.96 3.67
CA ALA A 4 -19.88 -51.65 3.12
C ALA A 4 -20.20 -50.54 4.13
N GLU A 5 -21.32 -50.64 4.84
CA GLU A 5 -21.73 -49.69 5.89
C GLU A 5 -20.72 -49.69 7.06
N LYS A 6 -20.28 -50.87 7.52
CA LYS A 6 -19.23 -50.98 8.55
C LYS A 6 -17.92 -50.33 8.11
N LYS A 7 -17.51 -50.56 6.85
CA LYS A 7 -16.30 -49.96 6.27
C LYS A 7 -16.42 -48.44 6.17
N LEU A 8 -17.60 -47.93 5.82
CA LEU A 8 -17.87 -46.49 5.78
C LEU A 8 -17.76 -45.86 7.18
N LYS A 9 -18.39 -46.48 8.19
CA LYS A 9 -18.31 -46.00 9.59
C LYS A 9 -16.88 -45.98 10.11
N LEU A 10 -16.08 -47.01 9.79
CA LEU A 10 -14.67 -47.04 10.19
C LEU A 10 -13.87 -45.89 9.56
N LYS A 11 -14.08 -45.65 8.25
CA LYS A 11 -13.44 -44.52 7.55
C LYS A 11 -13.88 -43.17 8.10
N GLN A 12 -15.15 -43.04 8.50
CA GLN A 12 -15.64 -41.81 9.12
C GLN A 12 -14.88 -41.52 10.42
N VAL A 13 -14.75 -42.51 11.30
CA VAL A 13 -13.98 -42.38 12.56
C VAL A 13 -12.52 -42.03 12.29
N GLU A 14 -11.91 -42.63 11.27
CA GLU A 14 -10.53 -42.32 10.88
C GLU A 14 -10.38 -40.87 10.41
N VAL A 15 -11.30 -40.38 9.56
CA VAL A 15 -11.33 -38.99 9.10
C VAL A 15 -11.53 -38.04 10.28
N ASP A 16 -12.47 -38.32 11.17
CA ASP A 16 -12.75 -37.47 12.34
C ASP A 16 -11.52 -37.37 13.25
N LYS A 17 -10.82 -38.48 13.47
CA LYS A 17 -9.56 -38.51 14.24
C LYS A 17 -8.46 -37.70 13.57
N LEU A 18 -8.31 -37.81 12.25
CA LEU A 18 -7.32 -37.03 11.50
C LEU A 18 -7.65 -35.54 11.50
N GLN A 19 -8.94 -35.17 11.43
CA GLN A 19 -9.38 -33.79 11.55
C GLN A 19 -9.11 -33.21 12.94
N ALA A 20 -9.43 -33.96 13.99
CA ALA A 20 -9.16 -33.55 15.37
C ALA A 20 -7.66 -33.34 15.60
N ARG A 21 -6.82 -34.27 15.12
CA ARG A 21 -5.36 -34.14 15.19
C ARG A 21 -4.86 -32.89 14.45
N ARG A 22 -5.29 -32.71 13.19
CA ARG A 22 -4.90 -31.54 12.39
C ARG A 22 -5.30 -30.23 13.08
N LYS A 23 -6.50 -30.19 13.67
CA LYS A 23 -6.98 -29.01 14.38
C LYS A 23 -6.08 -28.69 15.58
N ALA A 24 -5.77 -29.69 16.39
CA ALA A 24 -4.87 -29.52 17.54
C ALA A 24 -3.48 -29.03 17.10
N GLU A 25 -2.89 -29.65 16.08
CA GLU A 25 -1.59 -29.23 15.53
C GLU A 25 -1.64 -27.81 14.95
N SER A 26 -2.74 -27.42 14.31
CA SER A 26 -2.90 -26.05 13.78
C SER A 26 -3.07 -25.00 14.88
N GLU A 27 -3.71 -25.36 15.99
CA GLU A 27 -3.89 -24.49 17.14
C GLU A 27 -2.56 -24.27 17.87
N GLU A 28 -1.82 -25.35 18.13
CA GLU A 28 -0.46 -25.30 18.69
C GLU A 28 0.47 -24.44 17.81
N ALA A 29 0.47 -24.65 16.49
CA ALA A 29 1.27 -23.85 15.57
C ALA A 29 0.87 -22.36 15.58
N ALA A 30 -0.43 -22.04 15.72
CA ALA A 30 -0.89 -20.66 15.81
C ALA A 30 -0.41 -19.97 17.10
N ASP A 31 -0.44 -20.69 18.22
CA ASP A 31 0.07 -20.20 19.51
C ASP A 31 1.59 -19.97 19.47
N GLU A 32 2.35 -20.88 18.85
CA GLU A 32 3.80 -20.71 18.65
C GLU A 32 4.12 -19.49 17.78
N ILE A 33 3.40 -19.31 16.67
CA ILE A 33 3.58 -18.14 15.79
C ILE A 33 3.29 -16.85 16.56
N SER A 34 2.20 -16.80 17.32
CA SER A 34 1.84 -15.65 18.14
C SER A 34 2.91 -15.35 19.19
N GLY A 35 3.38 -16.38 19.90
CA GLY A 35 4.46 -16.26 20.87
C GLY A 35 5.76 -15.74 20.27
N LEU A 36 6.14 -16.24 19.08
CA LEU A 36 7.32 -15.79 18.37
C LEU A 36 7.19 -14.33 17.90
N GLN A 37 6.04 -13.94 17.34
CA GLN A 37 5.75 -12.56 16.95
C GLN A 37 5.89 -11.60 18.14
N GLN A 38 5.34 -11.98 19.30
CA GLN A 38 5.44 -11.18 20.52
C GLN A 38 6.89 -11.07 21.01
N ALA A 39 7.66 -12.16 20.96
CA ALA A 39 9.05 -12.17 21.36
C ALA A 39 9.91 -11.26 20.45
N VAL A 40 9.74 -11.38 19.14
CA VAL A 40 10.42 -10.55 18.13
C VAL A 40 10.10 -9.07 18.36
N TYR A 41 8.82 -8.73 18.47
CA TYR A 41 8.38 -7.35 18.74
C TYR A 41 9.03 -6.80 20.02
N THR A 42 8.99 -7.56 21.11
CA THR A 42 9.53 -7.16 22.41
C THR A 42 11.03 -6.89 22.35
N GLU A 43 11.79 -7.76 21.69
CA GLU A 43 13.25 -7.57 21.56
C GLU A 43 13.60 -6.39 20.66
N HIS A 44 12.85 -6.15 19.57
CA HIS A 44 13.05 -4.97 18.73
C HIS A 44 12.77 -3.66 19.48
N VAL A 45 11.67 -3.59 20.25
CA VAL A 45 11.36 -2.41 21.06
C VAL A 45 12.47 -2.14 22.08
N LYS A 46 12.92 -3.16 22.81
CA LYS A 46 14.04 -3.02 23.76
C LYS A 46 15.33 -2.57 23.07
N GLY A 47 15.63 -3.12 21.89
CA GLY A 47 16.78 -2.75 21.09
C GLY A 47 16.74 -1.28 20.66
N PHE A 48 15.57 -0.82 20.22
CA PHE A 48 15.34 0.57 19.83
C PHE A 48 15.45 1.53 21.03
N GLU A 49 14.80 1.24 22.16
CA GLU A 49 14.90 2.03 23.38
C GLU A 49 16.34 2.12 23.90
N LYS A 50 17.09 1.02 23.79
CA LYS A 50 18.51 1.00 24.13
C LYS A 50 19.31 1.94 23.20
N ALA A 51 19.03 1.91 21.90
CA ALA A 51 19.67 2.81 20.94
C ALA A 51 19.34 4.28 21.23
N LEU A 52 18.09 4.60 21.57
CA LEU A 52 17.69 5.95 21.99
C LEU A 52 18.47 6.40 23.22
N ARG A 53 18.58 5.56 24.26
CA ARG A 53 19.37 5.89 25.46
C ARG A 53 20.85 6.11 25.13
N GLN A 54 21.40 5.34 24.21
CA GLN A 54 22.77 5.53 23.73
C GLN A 54 22.92 6.86 22.97
N ALA A 55 21.95 7.22 22.12
CA ALA A 55 21.95 8.47 21.39
C ALA A 55 21.85 9.68 22.33
N GLU A 56 20.95 9.64 23.32
CA GLU A 56 20.82 10.69 24.35
C GLU A 56 22.12 10.90 25.13
N PHE A 57 22.83 9.82 25.44
CA PHE A 57 24.10 9.89 26.18
C PHE A 57 25.25 10.45 25.33
N LEU A 58 25.38 10.00 24.08
CA LEU A 58 26.50 10.34 23.20
C LEU A 58 26.33 11.68 22.47
N TYR A 59 25.09 12.03 22.11
CA TYR A 59 24.77 13.18 21.26
C TYR A 59 23.83 14.14 21.99
N LYS A 60 24.37 14.94 22.91
CA LYS A 60 23.58 15.88 23.73
C LYS A 60 22.81 16.94 22.94
N GLU A 61 23.22 17.19 21.70
CA GLU A 61 22.56 18.13 20.79
C GLU A 61 21.37 17.50 20.04
N VAL A 62 21.25 16.17 20.06
CA VAL A 62 20.19 15.42 19.39
C VAL A 62 19.13 15.05 20.42
N SER A 63 17.92 15.61 20.28
CA SER A 63 16.80 15.22 21.12
C SER A 63 16.25 13.86 20.69
N VAL A 64 16.14 12.92 21.62
CA VAL A 64 15.47 11.61 21.39
C VAL A 64 13.95 11.71 21.30
N THR A 65 13.37 12.87 21.63
CA THR A 65 11.94 13.17 21.46
C THR A 65 11.63 13.84 20.13
N ASP A 66 12.64 14.05 19.28
CA ASP A 66 12.48 14.59 17.94
C ASP A 66 11.64 13.65 17.07
N CYS A 67 10.73 14.21 16.27
CA CYS A 67 9.83 13.42 15.41
C CYS A 67 10.57 12.60 14.34
N ARG A 68 11.83 12.95 14.04
CA ARG A 68 12.71 12.16 13.15
C ARG A 68 13.01 10.76 13.68
N PHE A 69 12.74 10.47 14.95
CA PHE A 69 12.85 9.14 15.54
C PHE A 69 11.51 8.41 15.67
N ASN A 70 10.41 8.98 15.15
CA ASN A 70 9.10 8.34 15.22
C ASN A 70 8.88 7.40 14.01
N VAL A 71 9.23 6.12 14.20
CA VAL A 71 9.10 5.07 13.18
C VAL A 71 7.67 4.95 12.63
N ASN A 72 6.63 5.36 13.36
CA ASN A 72 5.25 5.34 12.85
C ASN A 72 5.02 6.31 11.68
N LEU A 73 5.86 7.34 11.55
CA LEU A 73 5.80 8.26 10.41
C LEU A 73 6.42 7.67 9.14
N ASP A 74 7.26 6.63 9.29
CA ASP A 74 7.94 5.93 8.21
C ASP A 74 7.18 4.67 7.74
N ILE A 75 5.98 4.42 8.27
CA ILE A 75 5.16 3.26 7.88
C ILE A 75 4.05 3.71 6.93
N TYR A 76 4.03 3.14 5.74
CA TYR A 76 2.94 3.28 4.75
C TYR A 76 2.64 1.92 4.12
N ASP A 77 1.36 1.56 4.06
CA ASP A 77 0.91 0.24 3.57
C ASP A 77 1.68 -0.95 4.19
N ASN A 78 1.86 -0.93 5.51
CA ASN A 78 2.60 -1.95 6.28
C ASN A 78 4.06 -2.15 5.84
N LYS A 79 4.65 -1.18 5.13
CA LYS A 79 6.06 -1.16 4.71
C LYS A 79 6.76 0.05 5.32
N MET A 80 8.04 -0.13 5.62
CA MET A 80 8.91 0.97 6.06
C MET A 80 9.45 1.68 4.82
N LEU A 81 9.08 2.95 4.63
CA LEU A 81 9.47 3.80 3.52
C LEU A 81 9.94 5.15 4.08
N ASP A 82 10.75 5.88 3.31
CA ASP A 82 11.13 7.23 3.73
C ASP A 82 9.95 8.21 3.57
N VAL A 83 9.96 9.29 4.35
CA VAL A 83 8.89 10.30 4.36
C VAL A 83 8.66 10.93 2.99
N ALA A 84 9.69 11.06 2.14
CA ALA A 84 9.55 11.66 0.82
C ALA A 84 8.84 10.71 -0.15
N GLU A 85 9.15 9.41 -0.09
CA GLU A 85 8.47 8.36 -0.84
C GLU A 85 7.01 8.22 -0.39
N ILE A 86 6.75 8.21 0.92
CA ILE A 86 5.39 8.22 1.47
C ILE A 86 4.60 9.43 0.96
N SER A 87 5.22 10.61 0.94
CA SER A 87 4.56 11.83 0.46
C SER A 87 4.19 11.74 -1.01
N LYS A 88 5.05 11.16 -1.85
CA LYS A 88 4.75 10.94 -3.28
C LYS A 88 3.61 9.94 -3.47
N LEU A 89 3.65 8.81 -2.77
CA LEU A 89 2.61 7.77 -2.85
C LEU A 89 1.25 8.29 -2.38
N LYS A 90 1.23 9.08 -1.30
CA LYS A 90 0.00 9.75 -0.83
C LYS A 90 -0.55 10.73 -1.85
N ALA A 91 0.30 11.57 -2.45
CA ALA A 91 -0.14 12.54 -3.46
C ALA A 91 -0.74 11.85 -4.70
N VAL A 92 -0.19 10.70 -5.11
CA VAL A 92 -0.75 9.90 -6.20
C VAL A 92 -2.10 9.32 -5.79
N ALA A 93 -2.20 8.68 -4.62
CA ALA A 93 -3.45 8.09 -4.16
C ALA A 93 -4.56 9.14 -3.97
N GLU A 94 -4.24 10.31 -3.40
CA GLU A 94 -5.18 11.42 -3.22
C GLU A 94 -5.62 12.02 -4.58
N GLY A 95 -4.72 12.09 -5.56
CA GLY A 95 -5.05 12.54 -6.92
C GLY A 95 -5.89 11.54 -7.71
N GLU A 96 -5.74 10.25 -7.46
CA GLU A 96 -6.59 9.19 -8.04
C GLU A 96 -8.00 9.20 -7.43
N GLU A 97 -8.12 9.40 -6.11
CA GLU A 97 -9.42 9.52 -5.42
C GLU A 97 -10.17 10.79 -5.88
N ALA A 98 -9.47 11.92 -6.05
CA ALA A 98 -10.02 13.18 -6.55
C ALA A 98 -10.34 13.19 -8.07
N ALA A 99 -10.00 12.13 -8.80
CA ALA A 99 -10.42 11.93 -10.18
C ALA A 99 -11.66 11.04 -10.27
N GLN A 100 -11.94 10.23 -9.24
CA GLN A 100 -13.09 9.33 -9.19
C GLN A 100 -14.37 10.01 -8.67
N ASP A 101 -14.26 11.07 -7.87
CA ASP A 101 -15.38 11.87 -7.38
C ASP A 101 -15.91 12.89 -8.41
N GLU A 102 -15.07 13.31 -9.37
CA GLU A 102 -15.45 14.18 -10.49
C GLU A 102 -16.26 13.44 -11.58
N GLU A 103 -16.25 12.10 -11.64
CA GLU A 103 -17.03 11.30 -12.62
C GLU A 103 -18.49 11.04 -12.17
N GLY A 104 -19.00 11.78 -11.18
CA GLY A 104 -20.39 11.66 -10.69
C GLY A 104 -21.39 12.68 -11.25
N THR A 105 -20.94 13.74 -11.94
CA THR A 105 -21.80 14.93 -12.23
C THR A 105 -21.78 15.39 -13.69
N LEU A 106 -21.64 14.50 -14.67
CA LEU A 106 -21.97 14.86 -16.07
C LEU A 106 -23.49 14.81 -16.26
N LEU A 107 -24.09 15.96 -15.97
CA LEU A 107 -25.45 16.38 -16.28
C LEU A 107 -25.86 15.89 -17.68
N THR A 108 -26.79 14.93 -17.73
CA THR A 108 -27.46 14.50 -18.96
C THR A 108 -28.38 15.61 -19.44
N THR A 109 -27.82 16.60 -20.12
CA THR A 109 -28.61 17.60 -20.86
C THR A 109 -29.12 16.92 -22.14
N PRO A 110 -30.44 16.72 -22.33
CA PRO A 110 -30.93 16.16 -23.58
C PRO A 110 -30.74 17.18 -24.69
N LEU A 111 -29.89 16.86 -25.66
CA LEU A 111 -29.68 17.64 -26.88
C LEU A 111 -31.00 17.64 -27.68
N HIS A 112 -31.67 18.80 -27.72
CA HIS A 112 -32.83 19.03 -28.57
C HIS A 112 -32.36 19.10 -30.03
N VAL A 113 -32.62 18.06 -30.81
CA VAL A 113 -32.36 18.01 -32.25
C VAL A 113 -33.40 18.86 -32.97
N GLY A 114 -33.04 20.12 -33.22
CA GLY A 114 -33.70 21.03 -34.14
C GLY A 114 -32.89 21.12 -35.43
N ASP A 115 -33.56 20.75 -36.51
CA ASP A 115 -33.12 20.53 -37.89
C ASP A 115 -32.57 21.78 -38.61
N ASP A 116 -31.51 21.55 -39.39
CA ASP A 116 -30.94 22.25 -40.54
C ASP A 116 -31.22 23.75 -40.81
N ARG A 117 -30.13 24.55 -40.92
CA ARG A 117 -29.66 25.13 -42.21
C ARG A 117 -28.42 26.04 -42.10
N ALA A 118 -27.37 25.60 -42.78
CA ALA A 118 -26.44 26.31 -43.69
C ALA A 118 -25.94 27.73 -43.37
N SER A 119 -24.60 27.88 -43.26
CA SER A 119 -23.68 28.66 -44.14
C SER A 119 -22.30 28.67 -43.48
N ASN A 120 -21.25 28.22 -44.19
CA ASN A 120 -20.09 29.02 -44.69
C ASN A 120 -19.20 29.56 -43.52
N GLU A 121 -17.88 29.65 -43.55
CA GLU A 121 -16.79 29.60 -44.54
C GLU A 121 -15.47 29.44 -43.72
N GLU A 122 -14.43 28.92 -44.38
CA GLU A 122 -12.98 29.16 -44.11
C GLU A 122 -12.38 28.84 -42.71
N GLU A 123 -11.11 28.49 -42.52
CA GLU A 123 -9.95 28.05 -43.32
C GLU A 123 -8.82 27.89 -42.27
N VAL A 124 -7.79 27.10 -42.62
CA VAL A 124 -6.44 27.09 -42.03
C VAL A 124 -6.32 26.47 -40.63
N GLY A 125 -5.36 25.62 -40.33
CA GLY A 125 -4.17 25.12 -41.01
C GLY A 125 -3.51 24.17 -40.02
N GLU A 126 -3.12 23.00 -40.51
CA GLU A 126 -1.71 22.62 -40.69
C GLU A 126 -1.05 22.15 -39.38
N GLU A 127 -0.58 20.92 -39.52
CA GLU A 127 0.08 20.04 -38.59
C GLU A 127 1.45 20.61 -38.20
N VAL A 128 1.97 20.28 -37.01
CA VAL A 128 3.23 19.53 -36.88
C VAL A 128 3.57 19.26 -35.41
N GLU A 129 3.81 17.98 -35.13
CA GLU A 129 4.69 17.54 -34.05
C GLU A 129 6.12 18.08 -34.26
N ALA A 130 6.81 18.37 -33.16
CA ALA A 130 8.25 18.10 -33.08
C ALA A 130 8.70 17.89 -31.63
N GLU A 131 9.18 16.66 -31.42
CA GLU A 131 10.07 16.21 -30.36
C GLU A 131 11.30 17.10 -30.14
N ALA A 132 11.59 17.33 -28.86
CA ALA A 132 12.87 17.19 -28.14
C ALA A 132 14.22 17.74 -28.65
N VAL A 133 15.05 18.02 -27.60
CA VAL A 133 16.52 17.91 -27.48
C VAL A 133 17.38 19.18 -27.53
N ASP A 134 17.95 19.44 -26.35
CA ASP A 134 19.38 19.72 -26.02
C ASP A 134 20.02 21.09 -26.30
N GLY A 135 20.82 21.52 -25.32
CA GLY A 135 21.95 22.44 -25.55
C GLY A 135 22.24 23.48 -24.46
N GLY A 136 23.12 23.13 -23.51
CA GLY A 136 24.36 23.91 -23.31
C GLY A 136 24.46 25.04 -22.26
N ASN A 137 25.05 24.70 -21.11
CA ASN A 137 26.25 25.27 -20.45
C ASN A 137 26.46 26.80 -20.19
N GLY A 138 26.76 27.13 -18.92
CA GLY A 138 28.01 27.85 -18.56
C GLY A 138 27.93 29.15 -17.73
N ALA A 139 28.99 29.35 -16.91
CA ALA A 139 29.41 30.50 -16.08
C ALA A 139 28.92 30.47 -14.62
N GLY A 140 29.73 30.46 -13.55
CA GLY A 140 31.13 30.85 -13.37
C GLY A 140 31.21 32.30 -12.86
N GLU A 141 31.53 32.48 -11.57
CA GLU A 141 31.95 33.72 -10.85
C GLU A 141 31.76 33.43 -9.34
N GLU A 142 32.57 33.82 -8.37
CA GLU A 142 34.01 34.10 -8.19
C GLU A 142 34.25 33.88 -6.68
#